data_AF-A0A5N3XZF7-F1
#
_entry.id   AF-A0A5N3XZF7-F1
#
_cell.length_a   1.000
_cell.length_b   1.000
_cell.length_c   1.000
_cell.angle_alpha   90.00
_cell.angle_beta   90.00
_cell.angle_gamma   90.00
#
_symmetry.space_group_name_H-M   'P 1'
#
loop_
_entity.id
_entity.type
_entity.pdbx_description
1 polymer ?
#
loop_
_entity_poly.entity_id
_entity_poly.type
_entity_poly.pdbx_seq_one_letter_code
_entity_poly.pdbx_strand_id
1 'polypeptide(L)' 'MDCARLWLGLLMPAVAALDFSYHHQPEMEAFLKNVAQNYSSITHLHSIGKSVQVQFCW' A
#
# COMPACT_ATOMS: atom_id res chain seq x y z
N MET A 1 23.37 12.06 -25.71
CA MET A 1 23.03 11.44 -24.42
C MET A 1 21.58 11.02 -24.52
N ASP A 2 21.31 9.72 -24.38
CA ASP A 2 20.02 9.14 -24.78
C ASP A 2 18.95 9.45 -23.72
N CYS A 3 18.00 10.34 -24.03
CA CYS A 3 16.96 10.76 -23.09
C CYS A 3 16.21 9.56 -22.51
N ALA A 4 15.96 8.52 -23.31
CA ALA A 4 15.28 7.30 -22.87
C ALA A 4 15.98 6.60 -21.69
N ARG A 5 17.32 6.63 -21.65
CA ARG A 5 18.11 6.04 -20.55
C ARG A 5 17.99 6.84 -19.25
N LEU A 6 17.84 8.15 -19.35
CA LEU A 6 17.61 9.03 -18.19
C LEU A 6 16.22 8.83 -17.60
N TRP A 7 15.20 8.68 -18.46
CA TRP A 7 13.82 8.40 -18.02
C TRP A 7 13.70 7.03 -17.34
N LEU A 8 14.33 6.00 -17.88
CA LEU A 8 14.39 4.68 -17.25
C LEU A 8 15.05 4.74 -15.87
N GLY A 9 16.17 5.46 -15.74
CA GLY A 9 16.84 5.65 -14.45
C GLY A 9 15.99 6.39 -13.41
N LEU A 10 15.18 7.36 -13.84
CA LEU A 10 14.29 8.12 -12.97
C LEU A 10 13.08 7.30 -12.48
N LEU A 11 12.62 6.32 -13.27
CA LEU A 11 11.45 5.50 -12.95
C LEU A 11 11.78 4.32 -12.03
N MET A 12 13.03 3.86 -12.01
CA MET A 12 13.47 2.70 -11.20
C MET A 12 13.16 2.83 -9.70
N PRO A 13 13.36 3.97 -9.02
CA PRO A 13 13.02 4.12 -7.61
C PRO A 13 11.51 3.99 -7.34
N ALA A 14 10.67 4.47 -8.28
CA ALA A 14 9.22 4.36 -8.16
C ALA A 14 8.74 2.91 -8.30
N VAL A 15 9.38 2.14 -9.19
CA VAL A 15 9.11 0.70 -9.34
C VAL A 15 9.60 -0.08 -8.11
N ALA A 16 10.76 0.25 -7.57
CA ALA A 16 11.32 -0.41 -6.38
C ALA A 16 10.53 -0.10 -5.09
N ALA A 17 9.80 1.02 -5.05
CA ALA A 17 8.92 1.36 -3.93
C ALA A 17 7.59 0.57 -3.93
N LEU A 18 7.31 -0.20 -4.98
CA LEU A 18 6.13 -1.05 -5.03
C LEU A 18 6.35 -2.29 -4.17
N ASP A 19 5.55 -2.45 -3.11
CA ASP A 19 5.52 -3.68 -2.33
C ASP A 19 4.69 -4.73 -3.08
N PHE A 20 5.38 -5.61 -3.80
CA PHE A 20 4.76 -6.75 -4.49
C PHE A 20 5.09 -8.04 -3.77
N SER A 21 4.30 -8.33 -2.74
CA SER A 21 4.38 -9.58 -1.97
C SER A 21 2.99 -10.04 -1.53
N TYR A 22 2.88 -11.29 -1.08
CA TYR A 22 1.65 -11.76 -0.43
C TYR A 22 1.62 -11.25 1.00
N HIS A 23 0.64 -10.41 1.31
CA HIS A 23 0.39 -9.97 2.67
C HIS A 23 -0.63 -10.88 3.36
N HIS A 24 -0.22 -11.48 4.48
CA HIS A 24 -1.19 -12.08 5.38
C HIS A 24 -1.98 -10.99 6.12
N GLN A 25 -3.12 -11.34 6.71
CA GLN A 25 -4.05 -10.36 7.31
C GLN A 25 -3.37 -9.32 8.23
N PRO A 26 -2.43 -9.67 9.14
CA PRO A 26 -1.78 -8.68 10.00
C PRO A 26 -0.97 -7.64 9.21
N GLU A 27 -0.30 -8.07 8.14
CA GLU A 27 0.52 -7.21 7.28
C GLU A 27 -0.37 -6.30 6.44
N MET A 28 -1.46 -6.85 5.88
CA MET A 28 -2.45 -6.06 5.13
C MET A 28 -3.12 -5.01 6.02
N GLU A 29 -3.51 -5.38 7.25
CA GLU A 29 -4.07 -4.45 8.21
C GLU A 29 -3.09 -3.34 8.59
N ALA A 30 -1.82 -3.68 8.82
CA ALA A 30 -0.78 -2.69 9.11
C ALA A 30 -0.57 -1.73 7.93
N PHE A 31 -0.54 -2.25 6.70
CA PHE A 31 -0.44 -1.46 5.48
C PHE A 31 -1.62 -0.47 5.35
N LEU A 32 -2.87 -0.95 5.46
CA LEU A 32 -4.06 -0.12 5.35
C LEU A 32 -4.08 1.00 6.41
N LYS A 33 -3.73 0.67 7.66
CA LYS A 33 -3.62 1.65 8.75
C LYS A 33 -2.54 2.70 8.46
N ASN A 34 -1.38 2.28 7.95
CA ASN A 34 -0.29 3.19 7.60
C ASN A 34 -0.71 4.16 6.48
N VAL A 35 -1.36 3.67 5.43
CA VAL A 35 -1.89 4.50 4.35
C VAL A 35 -2.93 5.49 4.88
N ALA A 36 -3.87 5.03 5.71
CA ALA A 36 -4.90 5.87 6.30
C ALA A 36 -4.32 6.98 7.20
N GLN A 37 -3.26 6.68 7.94
CA GLN A 37 -2.56 7.64 8.79
C GLN A 37 -1.79 8.67 7.97
N ASN A 38 -1.01 8.23 6.99
CA ASN A 38 -0.13 9.10 6.19
C ASN A 38 -0.89 9.97 5.19
N TYR A 39 -2.07 9.51 4.74
CA TYR A 39 -2.87 10.18 3.71
C TYR A 39 -4.30 10.47 4.19
N SER A 40 -4.46 10.84 5.46
CA SER A 40 -5.76 11.08 6.11
C SER A 40 -6.61 12.16 5.43
N SER A 41 -6.00 13.09 4.70
CA SER A 41 -6.72 14.11 3.92
C SER A 41 -7.56 13.55 2.77
N ILE A 42 -7.24 12.35 2.28
CA ILE A 42 -7.89 11.72 1.11
C ILE A 42 -8.29 10.26 1.34
N THR A 43 -8.14 9.73 2.56
CA THR A 43 -8.46 8.34 2.90
C THR A 43 -9.29 8.25 4.18
N HIS A 44 -10.15 7.24 4.26
CA HIS A 44 -10.95 6.95 5.44
C HIS A 44 -11.14 5.43 5.60
N LEU A 45 -10.24 4.81 6.35
CA LEU A 45 -10.29 3.38 6.65
C LEU A 45 -11.32 3.10 7.75
N HIS A 46 -12.28 2.22 7.49
CA HIS A 46 -13.28 1.80 8.46
C HIS A 46 -13.66 0.35 8.21
N SER A 47 -14.05 -0.37 9.26
CA SER A 47 -14.49 -1.74 9.11
C SER A 47 -16.00 -1.82 8.94
N ILE A 48 -16.47 -2.67 8.03
CA ILE A 48 -17.89 -2.98 7.83
C ILE A 48 -18.39 -4.11 8.76
N GLY A 49 -17.50 -4.69 9.57
CA GLY A 49 -17.83 -5.78 10.48
C GLY A 49 -16.65 -6.69 10.76
N LYS A 50 -16.93 -7.85 11.35
CA LYS A 50 -15.92 -8.88 11.60
C LYS A 50 -16.29 -10.16 10.88
N SER A 51 -15.27 -10.87 10.40
CA SER A 51 -15.41 -12.23 9.91
C SER A 51 -15.82 -13.17 11.04
N VAL A 52 -16.22 -14.40 10.71
CA VAL A 52 -16.51 -15.47 11.68
C VAL A 52 -15.29 -15.77 12.57
N GLN A 53 -14.08 -15.56 12.04
CA GLN A 53 -12.82 -15.70 12.77
C GLN A 53 -12.42 -14.42 13.53
N VAL A 54 -13.34 -13.47 13.68
CA VAL A 54 -13.16 -12.23 14.46
C VAL A 54 -12.09 -11.29 13.87
N GLN A 55 -11.75 -11.43 12.59
CA GLN A 55 -10.87 -10.51 11.88
C GLN A 55 -11.69 -9.35 11.29
N PHE A 56 -11.14 -8.15 11.26
CA PHE A 56 -11.83 -7.00 10.69
C PHE A 56 -11.97 -7.15 9.17
N CYS A 57 -13.19 -6.88 8.69
CA CYS A 57 -13.46 -6.64 7.29
C CYS A 57 -13.26 -5.14 7.07
N TRP A 58 -12.00 -4.76 6.85
CA TRP A 58 -11.58 -3.40 6.50
C TRP A 58 -12.20 -2.93 5.19
#